data_AF-A0A5E4HIH6-F1
#
_entry.id   AF-A0A5E4HIH6-F1
#
_cell.length_a   1.000
_cell.length_b   1.000
_cell.length_c   1.000
_cell.angle_alpha   90.00
_cell.angle_beta   90.00
_cell.angle_gamma   90.00
#
_symmetry.space_group_name_H-M   'P 1'
#
loop_
_entity.id
_entity.type
_entity.pdbx_description
1 polymer ?
#
loop_
_entity_poly.entity_id
_entity_poly.type
_entity_poly.pdbx_seq_one_letter_code
_entity_poly.pdbx_strand_id
1 'polypeptide(L)'
;MSGNWPRKIEGLKRLIGEVGSLWPSPSTKLSGYAEDGPYHCEDCIYLRKDASGGPVVAFDGTGRCSQAVMLVDPQVRHDSEGKAIVNIQHGCCEFVEPPKEKS
;
A
#
# COMPACT_ATOMS: atom_id res chain seq x y z
N MET A 1 -12.40 32.12 -5.51
CA MET A 1 -13.21 31.01 -6.08
C MET A 1 -12.90 29.75 -5.28
N SER A 2 -13.70 29.41 -4.28
CA SER A 2 -13.60 28.10 -3.63
C SER A 2 -14.08 27.06 -4.64
N GLY A 3 -13.15 26.33 -5.25
CA GLY A 3 -13.51 25.22 -6.12
C GLY A 3 -14.46 24.27 -5.39
N ASN A 4 -15.46 23.75 -6.10
CA ASN A 4 -16.40 22.75 -5.56
C ASN A 4 -15.67 21.41 -5.40
N TRP A 5 -14.76 21.37 -4.43
CA TRP A 5 -13.91 20.24 -4.08
C TRP A 5 -14.70 18.96 -3.81
N PRO A 6 -15.86 18.99 -3.12
CA PRO A 6 -16.67 17.79 -2.93
C PRO A 6 -17.01 17.07 -4.25
N ARG A 7 -17.50 17.80 -5.25
CA ARG A 7 -17.81 17.22 -6.57
C ARG A 7 -16.57 16.68 -7.30
N LYS A 8 -15.43 17.37 -7.19
CA LYS A 8 -14.17 16.91 -7.80
C LYS A 8 -13.70 15.60 -7.16
N ILE A 9 -13.78 15.49 -5.84
CA ILE A 9 -13.43 14.28 -5.09
C ILE A 9 -14.35 13.13 -5.48
N GLU A 10 -15.66 13.38 -5.58
CA GLU A 10 -16.64 12.37 -6.01
C GLU A 10 -16.35 11.86 -7.43
N GLY A 11 -16.05 12.76 -8.37
CA GLY A 11 -15.65 12.41 -9.73
C GLY A 11 -14.38 11.55 -9.80
N LEU A 12 -13.37 11.88 -8.99
CA LEU A 12 -12.13 11.09 -8.90
C LEU A 12 -12.38 9.69 -8.33
N LYS A 13 -13.19 9.58 -7.26
CA LYS A 13 -13.56 8.27 -6.69
C LYS A 13 -14.25 7.38 -7.72
N ARG A 14 -15.16 7.96 -8.52
CA ARG A 14 -15.86 7.25 -9.58
C ARG A 14 -14.90 6.81 -10.69
N LEU A 15 -14.01 7.70 -11.12
CA LEU A 15 -13.00 7.38 -12.14
C LEU A 15 -12.14 6.20 -11.71
N ILE A 16 -11.59 6.22 -10.49
CA ILE A 16 -10.80 5.12 -9.90
C ILE A 16 -11.58 3.80 -9.90
N GLY A 17 -12.89 3.85 -9.65
CA GLY A 17 -13.76 2.66 -9.72
C GLY A 17 -13.92 2.09 -11.13
N GLU A 18 -13.96 2.95 -12.15
CA GLU A 18 -14.22 2.62 -13.56
C GLU A 18 -12.97 2.09 -14.30
N VAL A 19 -11.76 2.55 -13.98
CA VAL A 19 -10.53 2.12 -14.70
C VAL A 19 -10.15 0.64 -14.49
N GLY A 20 -10.82 -0.06 -13.57
CA GLY A 20 -10.46 -1.43 -13.19
C GLY A 20 -9.19 -1.47 -12.34
N SER A 21 -8.77 -2.68 -11.93
CA SER A 21 -7.52 -2.85 -11.20
C SER A 21 -6.34 -2.68 -12.16
N LEU A 22 -5.48 -1.67 -11.94
CA LEU A 22 -4.20 -1.51 -12.63
C LEU A 22 -3.26 -2.71 -12.41
N TRP A 23 -3.53 -3.46 -11.33
CA TRP A 23 -2.73 -4.57 -10.83
C TRP A 23 -3.44 -5.92 -11.02
N PRO A 24 -2.68 -7.02 -11.21
CA PRO A 24 -3.26 -8.35 -11.33
C PRO A 24 -4.12 -8.69 -10.11
N SER A 25 -5.29 -9.29 -10.33
CA SER A 25 -6.07 -9.88 -9.24
C SER A 25 -5.20 -10.91 -8.49
N PRO A 26 -5.20 -10.93 -7.14
CA PRO A 26 -6.18 -10.33 -6.21
C PRO A 26 -5.84 -8.93 -5.65
N SER A 27 -5.03 -8.12 -6.34
CA SER A 27 -4.57 -6.82 -5.81
C SER A 27 -5.69 -5.79 -5.56
N THR A 28 -5.51 -4.94 -4.54
CA THR A 28 -6.39 -3.79 -4.31
C THR A 28 -6.30 -2.80 -5.47
N LYS A 29 -7.41 -2.10 -5.73
CA LYS A 29 -7.52 -1.21 -6.90
C LYS A 29 -6.66 0.06 -6.79
N LEU A 30 -6.45 0.57 -5.58
CA LEU A 30 -5.82 1.87 -5.39
C LEU A 30 -4.32 1.75 -5.11
N SER A 31 -3.92 0.87 -4.20
CA SER A 31 -2.49 0.68 -3.88
C SER A 31 -1.84 -0.49 -4.60
N GLY A 32 -2.61 -1.31 -5.33
CA GLY A 32 -2.09 -2.55 -5.92
C GLY A 32 -1.63 -3.56 -4.88
N TYR A 33 -2.15 -3.47 -3.64
CA TYR A 33 -1.70 -4.33 -2.57
C TYR A 33 -2.25 -5.75 -2.73
N ALA A 34 -1.39 -6.75 -2.67
CA ALA A 34 -1.75 -8.15 -2.69
C ALA A 34 -0.92 -8.94 -1.66
N GLU A 35 -1.53 -9.97 -1.08
CA GLU A 35 -0.89 -10.87 -0.12
C GLU A 35 0.01 -11.93 -0.78
N ASP A 36 -0.01 -12.03 -2.10
CA ASP A 36 0.68 -13.06 -2.90
C ASP A 36 1.48 -12.44 -4.07
N GLY A 37 1.83 -11.17 -3.95
CA GLY A 37 2.48 -10.45 -5.05
C GLY A 37 3.97 -10.77 -5.21
N PRO A 38 4.58 -10.37 -6.34
CA PRO A 38 5.93 -10.81 -6.72
C PRO A 38 7.08 -10.18 -5.92
N TYR A 39 6.80 -9.25 -5.00
CA TYR A 39 7.80 -8.53 -4.21
C TYR A 39 7.45 -8.59 -2.72
N HIS A 40 8.44 -8.60 -1.84
CA HIS A 40 8.22 -8.64 -0.39
C HIS A 40 8.25 -7.23 0.21
N CYS A 41 7.30 -6.91 1.09
CA CYS A 41 7.28 -5.64 1.82
C CYS A 41 8.54 -5.42 2.68
N GLU A 42 9.31 -6.46 3.00
CA GLU A 42 10.56 -6.38 3.76
C GLU A 42 11.57 -5.38 3.17
N ASP A 43 11.62 -5.27 1.85
CA ASP A 43 12.55 -4.38 1.13
C ASP A 43 11.99 -2.98 0.90
N CYS A 44 10.74 -2.73 1.30
CA CYS A 44 10.05 -1.48 1.03
C CYS A 44 10.56 -0.32 1.91
N ILE A 45 10.84 0.82 1.29
CA ILE A 45 11.27 2.05 2.00
C ILE A 45 10.19 2.65 2.90
N TYR A 46 8.92 2.34 2.62
CA TYR A 46 7.76 2.84 3.37
C TYR A 46 7.36 1.92 4.52
N LEU A 47 8.03 0.76 4.65
CA LEU A 47 7.86 -0.10 5.80
C LEU A 47 8.54 0.54 7.00
N ARG A 48 7.85 0.55 8.15
CA ARG A 48 8.44 1.05 9.39
C ARG A 48 9.67 0.20 9.76
N LYS A 49 10.81 0.86 9.92
CA LYS A 49 12.08 0.25 10.35
C LYS A 49 12.43 0.63 11.78
N ASP A 50 13.15 -0.23 12.47
CA ASP A 50 13.72 0.02 13.80
C ASP A 50 15.05 0.79 13.69
N ALA A 51 15.69 1.04 14.83
CA ALA A 51 16.96 1.77 14.89
C ALA A 51 18.13 1.04 14.23
N SER A 52 18.03 -0.28 14.01
CA SER A 52 19.02 -1.10 13.30
C SER A 52 18.77 -1.16 11.78
N GLY A 53 17.66 -0.57 11.32
CA GLY A 53 17.24 -0.59 9.92
C GLY A 53 16.44 -1.84 9.53
N GLY A 54 16.12 -2.72 10.49
CA GLY A 54 15.27 -3.89 10.28
C GLY A 54 13.78 -3.55 10.31
N PRO A 55 12.91 -4.33 9.65
CA PRO A 55 11.47 -4.09 9.69
C PRO A 55 10.89 -4.28 11.09
N VAL A 56 10.00 -3.38 11.51
CA VAL A 56 9.23 -3.55 12.75
C VAL A 56 8.08 -4.51 12.49
N VAL A 57 8.19 -5.73 13.03
CA VAL A 57 7.24 -6.83 12.84
C VAL A 57 6.46 -7.09 14.12
N ALA A 58 5.14 -7.20 14.02
CA ALA A 58 4.30 -7.67 15.11
C ALA A 58 4.44 -9.19 15.28
N PHE A 59 3.96 -9.72 16.41
CA PHE A 59 4.07 -11.16 16.72
C PHE A 59 3.42 -12.07 15.67
N ASP A 60 2.44 -11.57 14.92
CA ASP A 60 1.73 -12.27 13.85
C ASP A 60 2.42 -12.19 12.47
N GLY A 61 3.64 -11.64 12.39
CA GLY A 61 4.37 -11.49 11.13
C GLY A 61 3.96 -10.28 10.28
N THR A 62 3.06 -9.43 10.78
CA THR A 62 2.61 -8.24 10.04
C THR A 62 3.46 -6.99 10.34
N GLY A 63 3.56 -6.09 9.37
CA GLY A 63 4.24 -4.79 9.44
C GLY A 63 3.27 -3.64 9.24
N ARG A 64 3.72 -2.41 9.52
CA ARG A 64 2.91 -1.18 9.38
C ARG A 64 3.53 -0.32 8.29
N CYS A 65 2.76 -0.06 7.24
CA CYS A 65 3.17 0.78 6.11
C CYS A 65 2.57 2.17 6.26
N SER A 66 3.40 3.20 6.06
CA SER A 66 2.98 4.61 6.10
C SER A 66 2.82 5.24 4.71
N GLN A 67 2.83 4.43 3.65
CA GLN A 67 2.70 4.97 2.30
C GLN A 67 1.31 5.58 2.09
N ALA A 68 1.26 6.81 1.59
CA ALA A 68 0.02 7.61 1.55
C ALA A 68 -1.14 6.88 0.84
N VAL A 69 -0.85 6.19 -0.26
CA VAL A 69 -1.84 5.42 -1.04
C VAL A 69 -2.37 4.22 -0.25
N MET A 70 -1.51 3.52 0.50
CA MET A 70 -1.92 2.43 1.39
C MET A 70 -2.80 2.92 2.55
N LEU A 71 -2.56 4.14 3.06
CA LEU A 71 -3.34 4.73 4.14
C LEU A 71 -4.79 5.07 3.72
N VAL A 72 -5.00 5.36 2.43
CA VAL A 72 -6.31 5.78 1.91
C VAL A 72 -7.02 4.70 1.10
N ASP A 73 -6.39 3.55 0.85
CA ASP A 73 -7.02 2.43 0.15
C ASP A 73 -8.00 1.70 1.08
N PRO A 74 -9.33 1.78 0.85
CA PRO A 74 -10.33 1.20 1.73
C PRO A 74 -10.34 -0.34 1.73
N GLN A 75 -9.64 -0.99 0.80
CA GLN A 75 -9.53 -2.45 0.72
C GLN A 75 -8.36 -2.99 1.54
N VAL A 76 -7.43 -2.12 1.94
CA VAL A 76 -6.32 -2.47 2.83
C VAL A 76 -6.83 -2.45 4.27
N ARG A 77 -6.35 -3.38 5.10
CA ARG A 77 -6.64 -3.39 6.53
C ARG A 77 -5.80 -2.33 7.24
N HIS A 78 -6.38 -1.58 8.17
CA HIS A 78 -5.66 -0.60 8.99
C HIS A 78 -5.70 -0.94 10.47
N ASP A 79 -4.68 -0.50 11.21
CA ASP A 79 -4.68 -0.54 12.66
C ASP A 79 -5.49 0.64 13.26
N SER A 80 -5.55 0.70 14.60
CA SER A 80 -6.28 1.75 15.32
C SER A 80 -5.70 3.16 15.13
N GLU A 81 -4.46 3.27 14.65
CA GLU A 81 -3.81 4.55 14.32
C GLU A 81 -4.02 4.93 12.83
N GLY A 82 -4.73 4.10 12.07
CA GLY A 82 -4.97 4.31 10.65
C GLY A 82 -3.80 3.90 9.76
N LYS A 83 -2.80 3.17 10.26
CA LYS A 83 -1.68 2.67 9.45
C LYS A 83 -2.06 1.39 8.74
N ALA A 84 -1.62 1.24 7.50
CA ALA A 84 -1.87 0.04 6.72
C ALA A 84 -1.13 -1.14 7.33
N ILE A 85 -1.87 -2.22 7.60
CA ILE A 85 -1.33 -3.51 8.05
C ILE A 85 -0.93 -4.28 6.79
N VAL A 86 0.33 -4.66 6.70
CA VAL A 86 0.89 -5.40 5.56
C VAL A 86 1.53 -6.70 6.03
N ASN A 87 1.46 -7.72 5.19
CA ASN A 87 2.23 -8.94 5.37
C ASN A 87 3.65 -8.68 4.88
N ILE A 88 4.64 -8.85 5.77
CA ILE A 88 6.02 -8.49 5.44
C ILE A 88 6.63 -9.48 4.45
N GLN A 89 6.30 -10.77 4.61
CA GLN A 89 6.88 -11.86 3.84
C GLN A 89 6.22 -12.04 2.48
N HIS A 90 4.92 -11.77 2.36
CA HIS A 90 4.16 -12.07 1.14
C HIS A 90 3.39 -10.87 0.57
N GLY A 91 3.22 -9.82 1.36
CA GLY A 91 2.56 -8.61 0.92
C GLY A 91 3.43 -7.84 -0.07
N CYS A 92 2.83 -7.36 -1.15
CA CYS A 92 3.46 -6.46 -2.12
C CYS A 92 2.53 -5.29 -2.43
N CYS A 93 3.06 -4.16 -2.87
CA CYS A 93 2.29 -3.09 -3.51
C CYS A 93 3.09 -2.47 -4.65
N GLU A 94 2.43 -1.62 -5.46
CA GLU A 94 3.03 -1.00 -6.65
C GLU A 94 4.25 -0.12 -6.39
N PHE A 95 4.44 0.30 -5.14
CA PHE A 95 5.48 1.23 -4.72
C PHE A 95 6.75 0.55 -4.21
N VAL A 96 6.79 -0.78 -4.22
CA VAL A 96 8.01 -1.53 -3.94
C VAL A 96 8.85 -1.48 -5.22
N GLU A 97 9.89 -0.64 -5.23
CA GLU A 97 10.88 -0.69 -6.31
C GLU A 97 11.53 -2.08 -6.31
N PRO A 98 11.61 -2.77 -7.46
CA PRO A 98 12.39 -4.00 -7.53
C PRO A 98 13.83 -3.69 -7.12
N PRO A 99 14.52 -4.62 -6.42
CA PRO A 99 15.93 -4.43 -6.11
C PRO A 99 16.66 -4.13 -7.42
N LYS A 100 17.40 -3.01 -7.46
CA LYS A 100 18.18 -2.62 -8.64
C LYS A 100 19.00 -3.84 -9.07
N GLU A 101 18.72 -4.36 -10.27
CA GLU A 101 19.61 -5.35 -10.87
C GLU A 101 21.02 -4.78 -10.83
N LYS A 102 21.93 -5.51 -10.18
CA LYS A 102 23.35 -5.16 -10.22
C LYS A 102 23.79 -5.37 -11.66
N SER A 103 23.78 -4.27 -12.44
CA SER A 103 24.46 -4.21 -13.74
C SER A 103 25.97 -4.27 -13.57
#